data_AF-A0A645E801-F1
#
_entry.id   AF-A0A645E801-F1
#
_cell.length_a   1.000
_cell.length_b   1.000
_cell.length_c   1.000
_cell.angle_alpha   90.00
_cell.angle_beta   90.00
_cell.angle_gamma   90.00
#
_symmetry.space_group_name_H-M   'P 1'
#
loop_
_entity.id
_entity.type
_entity.pdbx_description
1 polymer ?
#
loop_
_entity_poly.entity_id
_entity_poly.type
_entity_poly.pdbx_seq_one_letter_code
_entity_poly.pdbx_strand_id
1 'polypeptide(L)'
;MVTFIGQPQPVKEALVNMAAKACELIDMREHKGTHPRIGAQDTLPIFPFKDITIEECVDLAKEIGNELHNKTKIPIYFAGEAARNEERKAFAYIRAGQYEGVRDLLKECKDNEERKQEYENRKPDLSVDGLISDTAGATICSAETDGLTAYNIFLGTENIQIAKEIAKGLRGPTGGFSTVRAVGIKFPEREGVVVSMNLLDCSKTPMHRAFEFVKREAERYGVMVTGTELVGPIKLDYILDSFEYFFRLEGFRKEQVLETHLMDM
;
A
#
# COMPACT_ATOMS: atom_id res chain seq x y z
N MET A 1 -10.49 2.24 -1.55
CA MET A 1 -9.73 2.49 -0.32
C MET A 1 -10.64 3.24 0.64
N VAL A 2 -10.66 2.85 1.91
CA VAL A 2 -11.38 3.56 2.98
C VAL A 2 -10.36 3.96 4.02
N THR A 3 -10.43 5.19 4.53
CA THR A 3 -9.52 5.69 5.56
C THR A 3 -10.34 6.37 6.65
N PHE A 4 -10.05 6.02 7.90
CA PHE A 4 -10.66 6.60 9.07
C PHE A 4 -9.68 6.59 10.23
N ILE A 5 -9.94 7.42 11.23
CA ILE A 5 -9.14 7.57 12.44
C ILE A 5 -10.03 7.29 13.65
N GLY A 6 -9.43 6.79 14.72
CA GLY A 6 -10.14 6.52 15.95
C GLY A 6 -9.25 5.88 17.00
N GLN A 7 -9.82 5.67 18.18
CA GLN A 7 -9.16 4.93 19.25
C GLN A 7 -8.96 3.46 18.84
N PRO A 8 -7.94 2.75 19.37
CA PRO A 8 -7.57 1.41 18.93
C PRO A 8 -8.74 0.41 18.88
N GLN A 9 -9.53 0.32 19.95
CA GLN A 9 -10.58 -0.69 20.08
C GLN A 9 -11.75 -0.47 19.09
N PRO A 10 -12.35 0.74 18.99
CA PRO A 10 -13.35 1.03 17.95
C PRO A 10 -12.83 0.81 16.52
N VAL A 11 -11.56 1.14 16.25
CA VAL A 11 -10.95 0.92 14.93
C VAL A 11 -10.84 -0.57 14.62
N LYS A 12 -10.39 -1.40 15.57
CA LYS A 12 -10.38 -2.86 15.40
C LYS A 12 -11.76 -3.41 15.06
N GLU A 13 -12.78 -3.03 15.83
CA GLU A 13 -14.14 -3.51 15.62
C GLU A 13 -14.67 -3.13 14.22
N ALA A 14 -14.42 -1.88 13.80
CA ALA A 14 -14.80 -1.41 12.47
C ALA A 14 -14.07 -2.19 11.37
N LEU A 15 -12.75 -2.37 11.47
CA LEU A 15 -11.95 -3.10 10.48
C LEU A 15 -12.35 -4.57 10.37
N VAL A 16 -12.55 -5.27 11.50
CA VAL A 16 -12.97 -6.68 11.53
C VAL A 16 -14.35 -6.84 10.90
N ASN A 17 -15.31 -5.97 11.23
CA ASN A 17 -16.66 -6.06 10.67
C ASN A 17 -16.70 -5.72 9.18
N MET A 18 -15.95 -4.68 8.75
CA MET A 18 -15.82 -4.32 7.35
C MET A 18 -15.19 -5.45 6.53
N ALA A 19 -14.07 -6.01 7.00
CA ALA A 19 -13.38 -7.10 6.34
C ALA A 19 -14.26 -8.36 6.25
N ALA A 20 -14.94 -8.72 7.35
CA ALA A 20 -15.87 -9.84 7.36
C ALA A 20 -16.99 -9.66 6.33
N LYS A 21 -17.55 -8.45 6.22
CA LYS A 21 -18.61 -8.18 5.24
C LYS A 21 -18.08 -8.17 3.81
N ALA A 22 -16.88 -7.64 3.57
CA ALA A 22 -16.24 -7.69 2.26
C ALA A 22 -16.03 -9.14 1.79
N CYS A 23 -15.56 -10.02 2.68
CA CYS A 23 -15.37 -11.45 2.38
C CYS A 23 -16.69 -12.21 2.14
N GLU A 24 -17.83 -11.72 2.63
CA GLU A 24 -19.16 -12.28 2.34
C GLU A 24 -19.69 -11.83 0.97
N LEU A 25 -19.43 -10.57 0.61
CA LEU A 25 -20.07 -9.94 -0.55
C LEU A 25 -19.24 -10.00 -1.85
N ILE A 26 -17.91 -10.18 -1.74
CA ILE A 26 -17.00 -10.14 -2.88
C ILE A 26 -16.49 -11.54 -3.18
N ASP A 27 -16.71 -11.99 -4.41
CA ASP A 27 -16.16 -13.23 -4.93
C ASP A 27 -14.90 -12.98 -5.77
N MET A 28 -13.75 -13.38 -5.22
CA MET A 28 -12.43 -13.26 -5.84
C MET A 28 -12.28 -14.10 -7.11
N ARG A 29 -13.13 -15.10 -7.32
CA ARG A 29 -13.14 -15.91 -8.56
C ARG A 29 -13.63 -15.10 -9.77
N GLU A 30 -14.45 -14.08 -9.51
CA GLU A 30 -15.02 -13.20 -10.53
C GLU A 30 -14.28 -11.86 -10.63
N HIS A 31 -13.64 -11.44 -9.54
CA HIS A 31 -12.98 -10.14 -9.45
C HIS A 31 -11.71 -10.04 -10.33
N LYS A 32 -11.69 -9.02 -11.19
CA LYS A 32 -10.54 -8.63 -12.01
C LYS A 32 -10.24 -7.14 -11.82
N GLY A 33 -8.96 -6.79 -11.70
CA GLY A 33 -8.51 -5.42 -11.54
C GLY A 33 -7.10 -5.22 -12.04
N THR A 34 -6.75 -3.97 -12.39
CA THR A 34 -5.40 -3.59 -12.82
C THR A 34 -4.40 -3.53 -11.66
N HIS A 35 -4.89 -3.34 -10.43
CA HIS A 35 -4.06 -3.30 -9.24
C HIS A 35 -3.86 -4.72 -8.66
N PRO A 36 -2.62 -5.09 -8.26
CA PRO A 36 -2.35 -6.36 -7.58
C PRO A 36 -3.18 -6.54 -6.32
N ARG A 37 -3.71 -7.75 -6.13
CA ARG A 37 -4.59 -8.14 -5.02
C ARG A 37 -4.50 -9.64 -4.73
N ILE A 38 -4.75 -10.06 -3.49
CA ILE A 38 -4.88 -11.48 -3.10
C ILE A 38 -6.18 -11.79 -2.34
N GLY A 39 -7.00 -10.80 -2.00
CA GLY A 39 -8.27 -11.05 -1.30
C GLY A 39 -9.32 -9.95 -1.47
N ALA A 40 -10.55 -10.29 -1.09
CA ALA A 40 -11.71 -9.41 -1.08
C ALA A 40 -11.47 -8.18 -0.18
N GLN A 41 -10.96 -8.43 1.02
CA GLN A 41 -10.21 -7.45 1.80
C GLN A 41 -8.72 -7.74 1.63
N ASP A 42 -8.05 -7.04 0.70
CA ASP A 42 -6.63 -7.28 0.39
C ASP A 42 -5.74 -6.91 1.59
N THR A 43 -5.84 -5.68 2.08
CA THR A 43 -4.96 -5.15 3.13
C THR A 43 -5.72 -4.38 4.20
N LEU A 44 -5.23 -4.44 5.44
CA LEU A 44 -5.67 -3.67 6.60
C LEU A 44 -4.44 -3.04 7.28
N PRO A 45 -3.85 -1.99 6.69
CA PRO A 45 -2.72 -1.29 7.28
C PRO A 45 -3.17 -0.37 8.40
N ILE A 46 -2.40 -0.33 9.49
CA ILE A 46 -2.59 0.54 10.64
C ILE A 46 -1.28 1.28 10.87
N PHE A 47 -1.34 2.54 11.27
CA PHE A 47 -0.15 3.31 11.58
C PHE A 47 -0.44 4.30 12.70
N PRO A 48 0.58 4.69 13.48
CA PRO A 48 0.40 5.65 14.55
C PRO A 48 0.06 7.03 13.99
N PHE A 49 -0.96 7.67 14.58
CA PHE A 49 -1.35 9.03 14.21
C PHE A 49 -1.01 10.05 15.31
N LYS A 50 -1.56 9.85 16.51
CA LYS A 50 -1.30 10.71 17.67
C LYS A 50 -1.38 9.88 18.95
N ASP A 51 -0.42 10.09 19.84
CA ASP A 51 -0.37 9.49 21.19
C ASP A 51 -0.48 7.95 21.21
N ILE A 52 0.08 7.28 20.20
CA ILE A 52 0.16 5.82 20.11
C ILE A 52 1.48 5.43 19.43
N THR A 53 2.12 4.36 19.90
CA THR A 53 3.39 3.89 19.32
C THR A 53 3.18 2.90 18.17
N ILE A 54 4.26 2.64 17.43
CA ILE A 54 4.24 1.61 16.39
C ILE A 54 4.08 0.21 16.99
N GLU A 55 4.64 -0.06 18.17
CA GLU A 55 4.50 -1.33 18.88
C GLU A 55 3.03 -1.60 19.25
N GLU A 56 2.32 -0.58 19.74
CA GLU A 56 0.88 -0.69 20.02
C GLU A 56 0.08 -0.93 18.73
N CYS A 57 0.48 -0.34 17.60
CA CYS A 57 -0.14 -0.62 16.30
C CYS A 57 0.14 -2.05 15.81
N VAL A 58 1.35 -2.59 16.08
CA VAL A 58 1.70 -3.98 15.77
C VAL A 58 0.82 -4.95 16.53
N ASP A 59 0.61 -4.70 17.82
CA ASP A 59 -0.26 -5.52 18.66
C ASP A 59 -1.71 -5.43 18.17
N LEU A 60 -2.19 -4.23 17.84
CA LEU A 60 -3.53 -4.03 17.27
C LEU A 60 -3.72 -4.78 15.93
N ALA A 61 -2.73 -4.72 15.03
CA ALA A 61 -2.78 -5.44 13.76
C ALA A 61 -2.86 -6.97 13.96
N LYS A 62 -2.12 -7.50 14.94
CA LYS A 62 -2.20 -8.91 15.34
C LYS A 62 -3.55 -9.27 15.93
N GLU A 63 -4.11 -8.43 16.81
CA GLU A 63 -5.46 -8.63 17.36
C GLU A 63 -6.52 -8.69 16.25
N ILE A 64 -6.50 -7.73 15.33
CA ILE A 64 -7.42 -7.69 14.18
C ILE A 64 -7.32 -8.96 13.34
N GLY A 65 -6.09 -9.38 13.00
CA GLY A 65 -5.87 -10.61 12.23
C GLY A 65 -6.41 -11.85 12.94
N ASN A 66 -6.11 -12.01 14.23
CA ASN A 66 -6.60 -13.14 15.01
C ASN A 66 -8.13 -13.14 15.14
N GLU A 67 -8.74 -12.00 15.44
CA GLU A 67 -10.19 -11.87 15.60
C GLU A 67 -10.92 -12.14 14.27
N LEU A 68 -10.45 -11.53 13.18
CA LEU A 68 -10.99 -11.74 11.83
C LEU A 68 -10.89 -13.22 11.43
N HIS A 69 -9.73 -13.85 11.61
CA HIS A 69 -9.55 -15.27 11.32
C HIS A 69 -10.48 -16.13 12.18
N ASN A 70 -10.58 -15.86 13.48
CA ASN A 70 -11.42 -16.64 14.38
C ASN A 70 -12.90 -16.59 13.98
N LYS A 71 -13.38 -15.40 13.60
CA LYS A 71 -14.77 -15.12 13.21
C LYS A 71 -15.14 -15.68 11.83
N THR A 72 -14.22 -15.59 10.87
CA THR A 72 -14.55 -15.83 9.43
C THR A 72 -13.82 -17.02 8.82
N LYS A 73 -12.78 -17.53 9.49
CA LYS A 73 -11.82 -18.51 8.98
C LYS A 73 -11.03 -18.04 7.74
N ILE A 74 -11.13 -16.75 7.39
CA ILE A 74 -10.35 -16.18 6.29
C ILE A 74 -8.85 -16.22 6.65
N PRO A 75 -7.99 -16.67 5.73
CA PRO A 75 -6.56 -16.72 5.96
C PRO A 75 -5.93 -15.33 6.08
N ILE A 76 -4.97 -15.20 7.00
CA ILE A 76 -4.32 -13.93 7.34
C ILE A 76 -2.82 -14.02 7.10
N TYR A 77 -2.26 -12.96 6.51
CA TYR A 77 -0.84 -12.67 6.52
C TYR A 77 -0.56 -11.46 7.40
N PHE A 78 0.56 -11.47 8.13
CA PHE A 78 1.06 -10.28 8.79
C PHE A 78 2.21 -9.68 7.98
N ALA A 79 2.17 -8.37 7.76
CA ALA A 79 3.16 -7.61 6.99
C ALA A 79 3.62 -6.34 7.72
N GLY A 80 4.52 -5.58 7.10
CA GLY A 80 5.11 -4.39 7.70
C GLY A 80 5.84 -4.74 9.01
N GLU A 81 5.70 -3.89 10.02
CA GLU A 81 6.27 -4.12 11.36
C GLU A 81 5.62 -5.29 12.10
N ALA A 82 4.46 -5.79 11.64
CA ALA A 82 3.81 -6.98 12.18
C ALA A 82 4.30 -8.30 11.53
N ALA A 83 5.17 -8.25 10.52
CA ALA A 83 5.61 -9.41 9.77
C ALA A 83 6.37 -10.44 10.64
N ARG A 84 6.17 -11.73 10.37
CA ARG A 84 6.90 -12.81 11.08
C ARG A 84 8.33 -13.04 10.58
N ASN A 85 8.66 -12.52 9.41
CA ASN A 85 10.00 -12.62 8.83
C ASN A 85 10.25 -11.43 7.88
N GLU A 86 11.52 -11.21 7.53
CA GLU A 86 11.94 -10.07 6.71
C GLU A 86 11.30 -10.03 5.32
N GLU A 87 11.09 -11.18 4.69
CA GLU A 87 10.49 -11.24 3.34
C GLU A 87 9.03 -10.77 3.36
N ARG A 88 8.28 -11.15 4.40
CA ARG A 88 6.87 -10.78 4.60
C ARG A 88 6.64 -9.33 4.97
N LYS A 89 7.67 -8.57 5.33
CA LYS A 89 7.55 -7.11 5.44
C LYS A 89 7.07 -6.49 4.12
N ALA A 90 7.47 -7.06 2.99
CA ALA A 90 7.10 -6.56 1.67
C ALA A 90 5.77 -7.16 1.18
N PHE A 91 4.76 -6.31 1.02
CA PHE A 91 3.48 -6.69 0.39
C PHE A 91 3.65 -7.29 -1.01
N ALA A 92 4.67 -6.86 -1.76
CA ALA A 92 4.96 -7.40 -3.08
C ALA A 92 5.39 -8.88 -3.03
N TYR A 93 6.08 -9.29 -1.95
CA TYR A 93 6.46 -10.68 -1.74
C TYR A 93 5.22 -11.54 -1.44
N ILE A 94 4.37 -11.10 -0.52
CA ILE A 94 3.12 -11.81 -0.16
C ILE A 94 2.20 -11.92 -1.38
N ARG A 95 2.04 -10.83 -2.13
CA ARG A 95 1.16 -10.75 -3.31
C ARG A 95 1.81 -11.24 -4.61
N ALA A 96 3.00 -11.85 -4.56
CA ALA A 96 3.68 -12.34 -5.76
C ALA A 96 2.83 -13.44 -6.44
N GLY A 97 2.36 -13.18 -7.66
CA GLY A 97 1.41 -14.03 -8.38
C GLY A 97 -0.06 -13.64 -8.22
N GLN A 98 -0.36 -12.64 -7.38
CA GLN A 98 -1.72 -12.19 -7.06
C GLN A 98 -2.61 -13.34 -6.52
N TYR A 99 -3.92 -13.14 -6.49
CA TYR A 99 -4.87 -14.13 -5.98
C TYR A 99 -4.72 -15.50 -6.66
N GLU A 100 -4.73 -15.55 -8.00
CA GLU A 100 -4.67 -16.79 -8.76
C GLU A 100 -3.33 -17.51 -8.53
N GLY A 101 -2.21 -16.80 -8.66
CA GLY A 101 -0.89 -17.39 -8.52
C GLY A 101 -0.60 -17.86 -7.11
N VAL A 102 -1.04 -17.13 -6.07
CA VAL A 102 -0.89 -17.57 -4.68
C VAL A 102 -1.78 -18.78 -4.39
N ARG A 103 -3.04 -18.78 -4.84
CA ARG A 103 -3.96 -19.92 -4.67
C ARG A 103 -3.39 -21.19 -5.27
N ASP A 104 -2.97 -21.13 -6.52
CA ASP A 104 -2.51 -22.30 -7.27
C ASP A 104 -1.17 -22.79 -6.71
N LEU A 105 -0.25 -21.88 -6.39
CA LEU A 105 1.03 -22.19 -5.75
C LEU A 105 0.84 -22.96 -4.43
N LEU A 106 -0.04 -22.49 -3.54
CA LEU A 106 -0.24 -23.13 -2.25
C LEU A 106 -0.87 -24.52 -2.42
N LYS A 107 -1.80 -24.69 -3.35
CA LYS A 107 -2.41 -25.99 -3.66
C LYS A 107 -1.39 -26.99 -4.20
N GLU A 108 -0.48 -26.55 -5.06
CA GLU A 108 0.58 -27.39 -5.63
C GLU A 108 1.65 -27.80 -4.62
N CYS A 109 2.06 -26.88 -3.74
CA CYS A 109 3.18 -27.12 -2.83
C CYS A 109 2.80 -27.82 -1.53
N LYS A 110 1.54 -27.69 -1.06
CA LYS A 110 1.12 -28.14 0.27
C LYS A 110 1.44 -29.60 0.58
N ASP A 111 1.18 -30.49 -0.38
CA ASP A 111 1.37 -31.93 -0.24
C ASP A 111 2.62 -32.43 -0.99
N ASN A 112 3.49 -31.52 -1.44
CA ASN A 112 4.71 -31.83 -2.18
C ASN A 112 5.94 -31.67 -1.27
N GLU A 113 6.51 -32.78 -0.81
CA GLU A 113 7.70 -32.78 0.07
C GLU A 113 8.93 -32.09 -0.56
N GLU A 114 9.10 -32.13 -1.88
CA GLU A 114 10.21 -31.44 -2.56
C GLU A 114 10.05 -29.91 -2.52
N ARG A 115 8.80 -29.41 -2.44
CA ARG A 115 8.45 -27.98 -2.39
C ARG A 115 8.02 -27.51 -1.00
N LYS A 116 8.29 -28.31 0.03
CA LYS A 116 7.90 -28.00 1.42
C LYS A 116 8.43 -26.66 1.92
N GLN A 117 9.68 -26.32 1.62
CA GLN A 117 10.25 -25.04 2.03
C GLN A 117 9.54 -23.86 1.36
N GLU A 118 9.19 -24.00 0.08
CA GLU A 118 8.43 -22.99 -0.65
C GLU A 118 7.04 -22.81 -0.04
N TYR A 119 6.35 -23.92 0.27
CA TYR A 119 5.07 -23.88 0.98
C TYR A 119 5.17 -23.18 2.34
N GLU A 120 6.14 -23.56 3.19
CA GLU A 120 6.33 -22.96 4.50
C GLU A 120 6.59 -21.44 4.42
N ASN A 121 7.36 -21.00 3.42
CA ASN A 121 7.65 -19.59 3.20
C ASN A 121 6.41 -18.81 2.73
N ARG A 122 5.53 -19.45 1.93
CA ARG A 122 4.43 -18.78 1.24
C ARG A 122 3.07 -18.93 1.92
N LYS A 123 2.86 -19.91 2.80
CA LYS A 123 1.56 -20.16 3.45
C LYS A 123 1.13 -19.02 4.38
N PRO A 124 -0.18 -18.76 4.56
CA PRO A 124 -0.69 -17.75 5.48
C PRO A 124 -0.20 -17.94 6.92
N ASP A 125 -0.11 -16.85 7.66
CA ASP A 125 0.25 -16.86 9.08
C ASP A 125 -0.83 -17.50 9.96
N LEU A 126 -2.09 -17.28 9.59
CA LEU A 126 -3.28 -17.93 10.16
C LEU A 126 -4.08 -18.52 9.00
N SER A 127 -4.39 -19.80 9.08
CA SER A 127 -5.23 -20.50 8.10
C SER A 127 -5.74 -21.80 8.71
N VAL A 128 -6.86 -22.32 8.21
CA VAL A 128 -7.41 -23.60 8.66
C VAL A 128 -6.56 -24.76 8.12
N ASP A 129 -6.06 -24.63 6.90
CA ASP A 129 -5.46 -25.73 6.14
C ASP A 129 -4.21 -25.30 5.37
N GLY A 130 -3.66 -24.11 5.63
CA GLY A 130 -2.49 -23.59 4.92
C GLY A 130 -2.76 -22.95 3.56
N LEU A 131 -4.01 -22.89 3.12
CA LEU A 131 -4.39 -22.31 1.83
C LEU A 131 -5.03 -20.92 2.02
N ILE A 132 -5.19 -20.19 0.91
CA ILE A 132 -6.07 -19.01 0.85
C ILE A 132 -7.51 -19.43 0.55
N SER A 133 -8.51 -18.62 0.93
CA SER A 133 -9.92 -18.92 0.62
C SER A 133 -10.18 -18.85 -0.89
N ASP A 134 -10.92 -19.82 -1.44
CA ASP A 134 -11.29 -19.81 -2.85
C ASP A 134 -12.22 -18.63 -3.19
N THR A 135 -13.13 -18.23 -2.30
CA THR A 135 -14.07 -17.13 -2.60
C THR A 135 -13.56 -15.77 -2.17
N ALA A 136 -12.82 -15.69 -1.06
CA ALA A 136 -12.43 -14.40 -0.47
C ALA A 136 -10.92 -14.13 -0.53
N GLY A 137 -10.10 -15.13 -0.90
CA GLY A 137 -8.65 -15.01 -0.91
C GLY A 137 -8.05 -14.95 0.50
N ALA A 138 -7.13 -14.02 0.74
CA ALA A 138 -6.52 -13.79 2.04
C ALA A 138 -6.39 -12.29 2.36
N THR A 139 -6.32 -11.96 3.64
CA THR A 139 -6.17 -10.58 4.12
C THR A 139 -4.79 -10.35 4.72
N ILE A 140 -4.16 -9.24 4.36
CA ILE A 140 -2.88 -8.80 4.92
C ILE A 140 -3.14 -7.77 6.02
N CYS A 141 -2.91 -8.12 7.28
CA CYS A 141 -2.92 -7.18 8.39
C CYS A 141 -1.51 -6.63 8.59
N SER A 142 -1.34 -5.31 8.66
CA SER A 142 -0.02 -4.72 8.86
C SER A 142 -0.02 -3.55 9.82
N ALA A 143 1.16 -3.28 10.37
CA ALA A 143 1.47 -2.05 11.05
C ALA A 143 2.59 -1.35 10.28
N GLU A 144 2.41 -0.07 9.98
CA GLU A 144 3.36 0.77 9.26
C GLU A 144 3.76 1.95 10.16
N THR A 145 5.01 2.39 10.08
CA THR A 145 5.52 3.51 10.89
C THR A 145 4.90 4.85 10.50
N ASP A 146 4.85 5.11 9.20
CA ASP A 146 4.27 6.30 8.60
C ASP A 146 3.32 5.81 7.51
N GLY A 147 2.01 6.07 7.67
CA GLY A 147 1.02 5.73 6.66
C GLY A 147 1.49 6.17 5.26
N LEU A 148 1.30 5.31 4.25
CA LEU A 148 1.79 5.61 2.91
C LEU A 148 1.03 6.78 2.26
N THR A 149 1.74 7.56 1.46
CA THR A 149 1.12 8.56 0.57
C THR A 149 1.03 7.98 -0.84
N ALA A 150 -0.19 7.72 -1.31
CA ALA A 150 -0.44 7.24 -2.66
C ALA A 150 -0.60 8.43 -3.62
N TYR A 151 0.27 8.48 -4.63
CA TYR A 151 0.40 9.61 -5.53
C TYR A 151 0.49 9.12 -6.98
N ASN A 152 -0.30 9.70 -7.86
CA ASN A 152 -0.36 9.36 -9.28
C ASN A 152 0.10 10.57 -10.10
N ILE A 153 0.92 10.32 -11.12
CA ILE A 153 1.34 11.34 -12.09
C ILE A 153 0.91 10.90 -13.49
N PHE A 154 0.08 11.71 -14.12
CA PHE A 154 -0.48 11.46 -15.45
C PHE A 154 0.46 11.98 -16.54
N LEU A 155 0.68 11.16 -17.55
CA LEU A 155 1.53 11.45 -18.70
C LEU A 155 0.67 11.57 -19.97
N GLY A 156 0.95 12.59 -20.78
CA GLY A 156 0.27 12.86 -22.05
C GLY A 156 0.67 11.91 -23.19
N THR A 157 0.69 10.61 -22.93
CA THR A 157 1.02 9.57 -23.91
C THR A 157 0.22 8.30 -23.64
N GLU A 158 -0.11 7.55 -24.69
CA GLU A 158 -0.74 6.23 -24.57
C GLU A 158 0.30 5.09 -24.44
N ASN A 159 1.59 5.42 -24.56
CA ASN A 159 2.64 4.42 -24.50
C ASN A 159 2.96 4.03 -23.04
N ILE A 160 2.37 2.92 -22.58
CA ILE A 160 2.59 2.38 -21.24
C ILE A 160 4.06 2.04 -20.95
N GLN A 161 4.88 1.77 -21.97
CA GLN A 161 6.29 1.46 -21.75
C GLN A 161 7.03 2.67 -21.17
N ILE A 162 6.66 3.89 -21.56
CA ILE A 162 7.25 5.12 -21.02
C ILE A 162 6.98 5.20 -19.51
N ALA A 163 5.74 5.02 -19.08
CA ALA A 163 5.40 5.01 -17.66
C ALA A 163 6.12 3.88 -16.89
N LYS A 164 6.28 2.70 -17.49
CA LYS A 164 7.00 1.57 -16.87
C LYS A 164 8.48 1.86 -16.68
N GLU A 165 9.15 2.45 -17.68
CA GLU A 165 10.57 2.84 -17.56
C GLU A 165 10.77 3.95 -16.54
N ILE A 166 9.90 4.96 -16.51
CA ILE A 166 9.97 6.03 -15.51
C ILE A 166 9.74 5.47 -14.10
N ALA A 167 8.73 4.62 -13.91
CA ALA A 167 8.46 3.96 -12.63
C ALA A 167 9.65 3.09 -12.16
N LYS A 168 10.35 2.45 -13.10
CA LYS A 168 11.57 1.69 -12.84
C LYS A 168 12.73 2.59 -12.40
N GLY A 169 12.91 3.75 -13.03
CA GLY A 169 13.92 4.73 -12.58
C GLY A 169 13.60 5.33 -11.20
N LEU A 170 12.31 5.44 -10.86
CA LEU A 170 11.85 6.07 -9.64
C LEU A 170 11.95 5.16 -8.39
N ARG A 171 11.63 3.86 -8.52
CA ARG A 171 11.44 2.97 -7.37
C ARG A 171 12.76 2.40 -6.80
N GLY A 172 12.84 2.30 -5.49
CA GLY A 172 14.02 1.83 -4.75
C GLY A 172 14.60 0.49 -5.20
N PRO A 173 13.79 -0.58 -5.41
CA PRO A 173 14.30 -1.89 -5.82
C PRO A 173 15.10 -1.90 -7.13
N THR A 174 15.00 -0.86 -7.94
CA THR A 174 15.71 -0.73 -9.22
C THR A 174 16.74 0.41 -9.22
N GLY A 175 17.16 0.86 -8.04
CA GLY A 175 18.20 1.88 -7.85
C GLY A 175 17.68 3.32 -7.74
N GLY A 176 16.37 3.52 -7.74
CA GLY A 176 15.74 4.82 -7.50
C GLY A 176 15.64 5.18 -6.02
N PHE A 177 14.59 5.93 -5.65
CA PHE A 177 14.35 6.35 -4.26
C PHE A 177 13.95 5.15 -3.39
N SER A 178 14.74 4.88 -2.34
CA SER A 178 14.57 3.72 -1.46
C SER A 178 13.18 3.65 -0.81
N THR A 179 12.58 4.81 -0.51
CA THR A 179 11.27 4.95 0.11
C THR A 179 10.11 5.04 -0.89
N VAL A 180 10.35 4.74 -2.17
CA VAL A 180 9.32 4.76 -3.22
C VAL A 180 9.08 3.38 -3.80
N ARG A 181 7.81 3.05 -3.99
CA ARG A 181 7.34 1.93 -4.82
C ARG A 181 6.51 2.50 -5.94
N ALA A 182 6.79 2.12 -7.18
CA ALA A 182 6.09 2.67 -8.33
C ALA A 182 5.84 1.62 -9.42
N VAL A 183 4.78 1.87 -10.19
CA VAL A 183 4.37 1.06 -11.34
C VAL A 183 3.82 1.97 -12.44
N GLY A 184 4.13 1.62 -13.69
CA GLY A 184 3.51 2.24 -14.87
C GLY A 184 2.25 1.48 -15.27
N ILE A 185 1.10 2.17 -15.27
CA ILE A 185 -0.22 1.58 -15.57
C ILE A 185 -1.02 2.45 -16.54
N LYS A 186 -2.03 1.84 -17.17
CA LYS A 186 -3.05 2.53 -17.97
C LYS A 186 -4.39 2.31 -17.30
N PHE A 187 -5.08 3.40 -16.96
CA PHE A 187 -6.46 3.34 -16.50
C PHE A 187 -7.38 3.29 -17.73
N PRO A 188 -8.24 2.26 -17.88
CA PRO A 188 -9.16 2.16 -19.02
C PRO A 188 -10.06 3.38 -19.21
N GLU A 189 -10.41 4.04 -18.10
CA GLU A 189 -11.34 5.16 -18.04
C GLU A 189 -10.70 6.54 -18.22
N ARG A 190 -9.38 6.63 -18.43
CA ARG A 190 -8.67 7.91 -18.63
C ARG A 190 -7.79 7.89 -19.88
N GLU A 191 -7.63 9.05 -20.51
CA GLU A 191 -6.58 9.28 -21.50
C GLU A 191 -5.20 9.37 -20.83
N GLY A 192 -4.16 8.96 -21.55
CA GLY A 192 -2.80 8.94 -21.07
C GLY A 192 -2.46 7.73 -20.19
N VAL A 193 -1.19 7.63 -19.80
CA VAL A 193 -0.67 6.58 -18.90
C VAL A 193 -0.24 7.21 -17.59
N VAL A 194 -0.08 6.38 -16.56
CA VAL A 194 0.12 6.85 -15.18
C VAL A 194 1.37 6.22 -14.59
N VAL A 195 2.20 7.05 -13.97
CA VAL A 195 3.18 6.59 -12.99
C VAL A 195 2.48 6.63 -11.64
N SER A 196 2.00 5.47 -11.19
CA SER A 196 1.37 5.32 -9.87
C SER A 196 2.43 4.94 -8.85
N MET A 197 2.48 5.62 -7.72
CA MET A 197 3.48 5.38 -6.69
C MET A 197 2.93 5.45 -5.27
N ASN A 198 3.52 4.65 -4.40
CA ASN A 198 3.41 4.77 -2.95
C ASN A 198 4.71 5.36 -2.43
N LEU A 199 4.61 6.53 -1.81
CA LEU A 199 5.69 7.16 -1.05
C LEU A 199 5.57 6.64 0.39
N LEU A 200 6.52 5.81 0.80
CA LEU A 200 6.54 5.15 2.10
C LEU A 200 7.05 6.07 3.22
N ASP A 201 7.79 7.12 2.85
CA ASP A 201 8.36 8.10 3.77
C ASP A 201 8.66 9.37 2.97
N CYS A 202 7.75 10.34 3.08
CA CYS A 202 7.85 11.63 2.40
C CYS A 202 8.84 12.58 3.09
N SER A 203 9.27 12.29 4.33
CA SER A 203 10.34 13.08 4.97
C SER A 203 11.70 12.81 4.31
N LYS A 204 11.94 11.56 3.90
CA LYS A 204 13.17 11.17 3.17
C LYS A 204 13.09 11.44 1.68
N THR A 205 11.94 11.14 1.07
CA THR A 205 11.69 11.44 -0.36
C THR A 205 10.45 12.32 -0.48
N PRO A 206 10.61 13.65 -0.40
CA PRO A 206 9.49 14.58 -0.52
C PRO A 206 8.72 14.43 -1.83
N MET A 207 7.43 14.71 -1.78
CA MET A 207 6.54 14.63 -2.95
C MET A 207 7.03 15.46 -4.13
N HIS A 208 7.44 16.71 -3.88
CA HIS A 208 7.96 17.60 -4.93
C HIS A 208 9.17 16.98 -5.65
N ARG A 209 10.00 16.20 -4.93
CA ARG A 209 11.18 15.54 -5.51
C ARG A 209 10.80 14.38 -6.42
N ALA A 210 9.84 13.56 -5.99
CA ALA A 210 9.31 12.47 -6.83
C ALA A 210 8.62 13.02 -8.08
N PHE A 211 7.86 14.11 -7.94
CA PHE A 211 7.23 14.81 -9.07
C PHE A 211 8.25 15.35 -10.07
N GLU A 212 9.23 16.12 -9.61
CA GLU A 212 10.26 16.70 -10.49
C GLU A 212 11.09 15.63 -11.20
N PHE A 213 11.35 14.50 -10.53
CA PHE A 213 11.99 13.35 -11.19
C PHE A 213 11.15 12.81 -12.34
N VAL A 214 9.86 12.50 -12.11
CA VAL A 214 8.98 11.96 -13.13
C VAL A 214 8.80 12.94 -14.29
N LYS A 215 8.62 14.22 -13.98
CA LYS A 215 8.52 15.28 -14.98
C LYS A 215 9.76 15.34 -15.87
N ARG A 216 10.95 15.36 -15.28
CA ARG A 216 12.21 15.41 -16.02
C ARG A 216 12.46 14.15 -16.85
N GLU A 217 12.12 12.97 -16.34
CA GLU A 217 12.23 11.74 -17.11
C GLU A 217 11.21 11.69 -18.26
N ALA A 218 9.98 12.19 -18.07
CA ALA A 218 8.98 12.28 -19.14
C ALA A 218 9.42 13.25 -20.26
N GLU A 219 10.03 14.38 -19.90
CA GLU A 219 10.58 15.35 -20.86
C GLU A 219 11.61 14.72 -21.80
N ARG A 220 12.42 13.75 -21.35
CA ARG A 220 13.39 13.02 -22.19
C ARG A 220 12.72 12.19 -23.30
N TYR A 221 11.46 11.82 -23.11
CA TYR A 221 10.65 11.14 -24.11
C TYR A 221 9.78 12.11 -24.94
N GLY A 222 9.90 13.42 -24.72
CA GLY A 222 9.02 14.42 -25.33
C GLY A 222 7.57 14.34 -24.83
N VAL A 223 7.36 13.76 -23.65
CA VAL A 223 6.04 13.57 -23.04
C VAL A 223 5.85 14.59 -21.92
N MET A 224 4.70 15.26 -21.91
CA MET A 224 4.33 16.18 -20.83
C MET A 224 3.62 15.46 -19.69
N VAL A 225 3.82 15.94 -18.47
CA VAL A 225 2.95 15.62 -17.33
C VAL A 225 1.67 16.43 -17.49
N THR A 226 0.52 15.76 -17.54
CA THR A 226 -0.79 16.39 -17.75
C THR A 226 -1.53 16.70 -16.44
N GLY A 227 -1.13 16.05 -15.35
CA GLY A 227 -1.71 16.28 -14.04
C GLY A 227 -1.18 15.32 -13.00
N THR A 228 -1.65 15.47 -11.77
CA THR A 228 -1.32 14.59 -10.65
C THR A 228 -2.56 14.35 -9.80
N GLU A 229 -2.57 13.26 -9.04
CA GLU A 229 -3.69 12.89 -8.17
C GLU A 229 -3.14 12.29 -6.88
N LEU A 230 -3.66 12.79 -5.75
CA LEU A 230 -3.46 12.19 -4.44
C LEU A 230 -4.59 11.18 -4.19
N VAL A 231 -4.26 9.97 -3.77
CA VAL A 231 -5.23 8.93 -3.43
C VAL A 231 -5.29 8.79 -1.91
N GLY A 232 -6.38 9.27 -1.31
CA GLY A 232 -6.57 9.26 0.13
C GLY A 232 -5.94 10.47 0.84
N PRO A 233 -5.88 10.46 2.18
CA PRO A 233 -5.33 11.57 2.95
C PRO A 233 -3.81 11.60 2.91
N ILE A 234 -3.25 12.75 3.25
CA ILE A 234 -1.82 13.00 3.38
C ILE A 234 -1.56 13.79 4.66
N LYS A 235 -0.38 13.61 5.26
CA LYS A 235 0.07 14.45 6.38
C LYS A 235 0.29 15.88 5.92
N LEU A 236 -0.09 16.84 6.77
CA LEU A 236 0.10 18.27 6.51
C LEU A 236 1.57 18.61 6.24
N ASP A 237 2.50 18.05 7.01
CA ASP A 237 3.93 18.33 6.88
C ASP A 237 4.45 18.05 5.46
N TYR A 238 3.99 16.97 4.82
CA TYR A 238 4.40 16.62 3.47
C TYR A 238 3.86 17.60 2.40
N ILE A 239 2.70 18.21 2.65
CA ILE A 239 2.16 19.29 1.82
C ILE A 239 3.05 20.53 1.98
N LEU A 240 3.36 20.89 3.23
CA LEU A 240 4.15 22.07 3.56
C LEU A 240 5.56 22.01 2.97
N ASP A 241 6.22 20.84 3.01
CA ASP A 241 7.52 20.64 2.37
C ASP A 241 7.50 20.95 0.87
N SER A 242 6.41 20.56 0.19
CA SER A 242 6.24 20.82 -1.24
C SER A 242 5.86 22.27 -1.52
N PHE A 243 5.04 22.86 -0.65
CA PHE A 243 4.66 24.27 -0.70
C PHE A 243 5.89 25.18 -0.58
N GLU A 244 6.73 24.95 0.43
CA GLU A 244 7.97 25.69 0.64
C GLU A 244 8.91 25.54 -0.57
N TYR A 245 9.09 24.32 -1.08
CA TYR A 245 9.96 24.05 -2.22
C TYR A 245 9.54 24.79 -3.50
N PHE A 246 8.26 24.68 -3.90
CA PHE A 246 7.80 25.26 -5.16
C PHE A 246 7.69 26.78 -5.12
N PHE A 247 7.29 27.36 -3.97
CA PHE A 247 7.19 28.81 -3.81
C PHE A 247 8.50 29.47 -3.38
N ARG A 248 9.53 28.69 -3.03
CA ARG A 248 10.83 29.17 -2.56
C ARG A 248 10.69 30.12 -1.37
N LEU A 249 9.89 29.70 -0.40
CA LEU A 249 9.61 30.53 0.77
C LEU A 249 10.87 30.62 1.63
N GLU A 250 11.19 31.83 2.10
CA GLU A 250 12.30 32.05 3.00
C GLU A 250 11.80 32.17 4.43
N GLY A 251 12.34 31.32 5.33
CA GLY A 251 11.97 31.33 6.74
C GLY A 251 10.51 30.95 7.01
N PHE A 252 9.93 30.11 6.13
CA PHE A 252 8.61 29.55 6.34
C PHE A 252 8.59 28.73 7.61
N ARG A 253 7.55 28.92 8.42
CA ARG A 253 7.35 28.15 9.65
C ARG A 253 5.95 27.60 9.66
N LYS A 254 5.80 26.37 10.16
CA LYS A 254 4.52 25.69 10.26
C LYS A 254 3.49 26.54 11.00
N GLU A 255 3.88 27.28 12.04
CA GLU A 255 3.00 28.15 12.83
C GLU A 255 2.44 29.36 12.05
N GLN A 256 2.89 29.60 10.80
CA GLN A 256 2.26 30.56 9.91
C GLN A 256 0.98 29.99 9.25
N VAL A 257 0.77 28.67 9.31
CA VAL A 257 -0.47 28.01 8.92
C VAL A 257 -1.48 28.15 10.07
N LEU A 258 -2.63 28.74 9.75
CA LEU A 258 -3.63 29.16 10.73
C LEU A 258 -4.06 28.00 11.65
N GLU A 259 -4.41 26.85 11.05
CA GLU A 259 -4.88 25.68 11.78
C GLU A 259 -3.82 25.15 12.75
N THR A 260 -2.55 25.11 12.34
CA THR A 260 -1.47 24.63 13.23
C THR A 260 -1.13 25.64 14.33
N HIS A 261 -1.34 26.93 14.09
CA HIS A 261 -1.14 27.94 15.11
C HIS A 261 -2.23 27.90 16.19
N LEU A 262 -3.48 27.63 15.78
CA LEU A 262 -4.65 27.74 16.65
C LEU A 262 -5.10 26.41 17.26
N MET A 263 -4.80 25.26 16.65
CA MET A 263 -5.25 23.94 17.15
C MET A 263 -4.29 23.29 18.15
N ASP A 264 -3.05 23.78 18.25
CA ASP A 264 -2.07 23.36 19.26
C ASP A 264 -2.10 24.25 20.53
N MET A 265 -3.07 25.17 20.64
CA MET A 265 -3.40 25.97 21.84
C MET A 265 -4.46 25.30 22.72
#